data_AF-A0A915LP00-F1
#
_entry.id   AF-A0A915LP00-F1
#
_cell.length_a   1.000
_cell.length_b   1.000
_cell.length_c   1.000
_cell.angle_alpha   90.00
_cell.angle_beta   90.00
_cell.angle_gamma   90.00
#
_symmetry.space_group_name_H-M   'P 1'
#
loop_
_entity.id
_entity.type
_entity.pdbx_description
1 polymer ?
#
loop_
_entity_poly.entity_id
_entity_poly.type
_entity_poly.pdbx_seq_one_letter_code
_entity_poly.pdbx_strand_id
1 'polypeptide(L)'
;MMALTCLFLAGKVEETPKKCRDLVQMANDKYPIQFAGINLIDELILLERILLQTIRFDLHVEHPYNFLVQYAKEFRLDKVYMSKIVTNAWTFINDSLATSLCLLYEPEVLDCVEDAGVEDIDETRKQLAKELDHNFVGMDLT
;
A
#
# COMPACT_ATOMS: atom_id res chain seq x y z
N MET A 1 -14.75 -7.46 4.01
CA MET A 1 -15.11 -6.34 4.90
C MET A 1 -13.94 -5.49 5.35
N MET A 2 -12.85 -6.08 5.87
CA MET A 2 -11.67 -5.34 6.34
C MET A 2 -11.15 -4.29 5.34
N ALA A 3 -11.03 -4.62 4.05
CA ALA A 3 -10.59 -3.67 3.03
C ALA A 3 -11.49 -2.42 2.92
N LEU A 4 -12.81 -2.57 3.08
CA LEU A 4 -13.76 -1.45 3.07
C LEU A 4 -13.57 -0.55 4.30
N THR A 5 -13.37 -1.17 5.47
CA THR A 5 -13.08 -0.47 6.73
C THR A 5 -11.74 0.28 6.66
N CYS A 6 -10.69 -0.35 6.13
CA CYS A 6 -9.39 0.30 5.92
C CYS A 6 -9.51 1.49 4.97
N LEU A 7 -10.25 1.35 3.86
CA LEU A 7 -10.48 2.45 2.92
C LEU A 7 -11.28 3.60 3.55
N PHE A 8 -12.29 3.28 4.36
CA PHE A 8 -13.07 4.30 5.09
C PHE A 8 -12.20 5.05 6.10
N LEU A 9 -11.37 4.34 6.85
CA LEU A 9 -10.47 4.93 7.85
C LEU A 9 -9.40 5.78 7.16
N ALA A 10 -8.75 5.26 6.10
CA ALA A 10 -7.75 5.98 5.32
C ALA A 10 -8.28 7.32 4.78
N GLY A 11 -9.52 7.34 4.25
CA GLY A 11 -10.13 8.59 3.78
C GLY A 11 -10.34 9.62 4.89
N LYS A 12 -10.53 9.21 6.14
CA LYS A 12 -10.60 10.15 7.28
C LYS A 12 -9.21 10.68 7.64
N VAL A 13 -8.19 9.84 7.58
CA VAL A 13 -6.80 10.17 7.94
C VAL A 13 -6.16 11.09 6.91
N GLU A 14 -6.40 10.84 5.62
CA GLU A 14 -5.86 11.63 4.51
C GLU A 14 -6.72 12.88 4.19
N GLU A 15 -7.60 13.31 5.09
CA GLU A 15 -8.46 14.49 4.93
C GLU A 15 -9.35 14.46 3.66
N THR A 16 -9.69 13.26 3.17
CA THR A 16 -10.59 13.03 2.03
C THR A 16 -11.83 12.21 2.41
N PRO A 17 -12.61 12.64 3.44
CA PRO A 17 -13.63 11.79 4.05
C PRO A 17 -14.75 11.47 3.06
N LYS A 18 -15.09 10.17 2.98
CA LYS A 18 -16.25 9.67 2.26
C LYS A 18 -17.35 9.29 3.24
N LYS A 19 -18.61 9.53 2.86
CA LYS A 19 -19.75 9.11 3.70
C LYS A 19 -19.81 7.59 3.73
N CYS A 20 -19.98 7.04 4.93
CA CYS A 20 -20.11 5.59 5.14
C CYS A 20 -21.22 4.98 4.27
N ARG A 21 -22.35 5.68 4.11
CA ARG A 21 -23.48 5.24 3.27
C ARG A 21 -23.09 5.09 1.79
N ASP A 22 -22.31 6.03 1.27
CA ASP A 22 -21.91 6.04 -0.13
C ASP A 22 -20.89 4.92 -0.42
N LEU A 23 -19.98 4.68 0.53
CA LEU A 23 -19.03 3.55 0.45
C LEU A 23 -19.73 2.19 0.47
N VAL A 24 -20.71 2.04 1.36
CA VAL A 24 -21.52 0.82 1.48
C VAL A 24 -22.34 0.59 0.21
N GLN A 25 -22.93 1.66 -0.35
CA GLN A 25 -23.66 1.57 -1.61
C GLN A 25 -22.76 1.11 -2.76
N MET A 26 -21.58 1.73 -2.93
CA MET A 26 -20.62 1.33 -3.97
C MET A 26 -20.11 -0.11 -3.78
N ALA A 27 -19.90 -0.55 -2.53
CA ALA A 27 -19.50 -1.92 -2.24
C ALA A 27 -20.60 -2.93 -2.62
N ASN A 28 -21.86 -2.63 -2.30
CA ASN A 28 -23.03 -3.42 -2.69
C ASN A 28 -23.22 -3.47 -4.20
N ASP A 29 -23.09 -2.34 -4.89
CA ASP A 29 -23.25 -2.25 -6.33
C ASP A 29 -22.16 -3.06 -7.06
N LYS A 30 -20.93 -3.07 -6.53
CA LYS A 30 -19.78 -3.77 -7.13
C LYS A 30 -19.71 -5.25 -6.75
N TYR A 31 -20.14 -5.62 -5.54
CA TYR A 31 -20.06 -6.99 -5.02
C TYR A 31 -21.37 -7.44 -4.35
N PRO A 32 -22.49 -7.50 -5.09
CA PRO A 32 -23.82 -7.71 -4.52
C PRO A 32 -23.98 -9.06 -3.80
N ILE A 33 -23.31 -10.10 -4.28
CA ILE A 33 -23.38 -11.45 -3.68
C ILE A 33 -22.68 -11.52 -2.32
N GLN A 34 -21.59 -10.76 -2.15
CA GLN A 34 -20.75 -10.82 -0.95
C GLN A 34 -21.36 -10.06 0.23
N PHE A 35 -22.24 -9.10 -0.06
CA PHE A 35 -22.79 -8.15 0.91
C PHE A 35 -24.32 -8.23 1.05
N ALA A 36 -24.96 -9.21 0.38
CA ALA A 36 -26.40 -9.42 0.47
C ALA A 36 -26.85 -9.77 1.90
N GLY A 37 -27.79 -8.99 2.44
CA GLY A 37 -28.46 -9.28 3.72
C GLY A 37 -27.67 -8.91 4.98
N ILE A 38 -26.52 -8.23 4.84
CA ILE A 38 -25.68 -7.81 5.96
C ILE A 38 -25.94 -6.34 6.27
N ASN A 39 -25.99 -5.97 7.56
CA ASN A 39 -25.97 -4.58 8.01
C ASN A 39 -24.53 -4.04 7.96
N LEU A 40 -24.09 -3.68 6.76
CA LEU A 40 -22.71 -3.29 6.44
C LEU A 40 -22.25 -2.06 7.25
N ILE A 41 -23.16 -1.18 7.63
CA ILE A 41 -22.87 0.02 8.42
C ILE A 41 -22.45 -0.36 9.85
N ASP A 42 -23.21 -1.23 10.50
CA ASP A 42 -22.95 -1.64 11.89
C ASP A 42 -21.63 -2.42 11.99
N GLU A 43 -21.41 -3.35 11.05
CA GLU A 43 -20.14 -4.08 10.94
C GLU A 43 -18.96 -3.14 10.68
N LEU A 44 -19.11 -2.17 9.78
CA LEU A 44 -18.03 -1.25 9.44
C LEU A 44 -17.63 -0.40 10.65
N ILE A 45 -18.59 0.10 11.44
CA ILE A 45 -18.32 0.85 12.68
C ILE A 45 -17.64 -0.05 13.73
N LEU A 46 -18.09 -1.31 13.87
CA LEU A 46 -17.45 -2.26 14.79
C LEU A 46 -16.01 -2.55 14.38
N LEU A 47 -15.78 -2.85 13.10
CA LEU A 47 -14.45 -3.13 12.56
C LEU A 47 -13.54 -1.91 12.61
N GLU A 48 -14.06 -0.70 12.45
CA GLU A 48 -13.28 0.53 12.59
C GLU A 48 -12.67 0.62 14.00
N ARG A 49 -13.46 0.33 15.04
CA ARG A 49 -12.97 0.33 16.42
C ARG A 49 -11.90 -0.74 16.64
N ILE A 50 -12.12 -1.95 16.13
CA ILE A 50 -11.15 -3.06 16.23
C ILE A 50 -9.86 -2.68 15.50
N LEU A 51 -9.96 -2.14 14.28
CA LEU A 51 -8.82 -1.74 13.46
C LEU A 51 -7.97 -0.67 14.17
N LEU A 52 -8.60 0.37 14.71
CA LEU A 52 -7.92 1.43 15.47
C LEU A 52 -7.18 0.88 16.70
N GLN A 53 -7.77 -0.09 17.41
CA GLN A 53 -7.12 -0.76 18.53
C GLN A 53 -5.94 -1.62 18.07
N THR A 54 -6.08 -2.35 16.96
CA THR A 54 -5.04 -3.22 16.40
C THR A 54 -3.81 -2.42 15.98
N ILE A 55 -4.00 -1.29 15.28
CA ILE A 55 -2.90 -0.41 14.87
C ILE A 55 -2.44 0.55 15.97
N ARG A 56 -2.99 0.43 17.19
CA ARG A 56 -2.69 1.28 18.35
C ARG A 56 -2.83 2.79 18.07
N PHE A 57 -3.79 3.16 17.22
CA PHE A 57 -3.99 4.53 16.76
C PHE A 57 -2.77 5.16 16.07
N ASP A 58 -1.82 4.33 15.61
CA ASP A 58 -0.72 4.78 14.77
C ASP A 58 -1.23 4.87 13.32
N LEU A 59 -1.57 6.09 12.93
CA LEU A 59 -2.16 6.43 11.63
C LEU A 59 -1.19 7.23 10.76
N HIS A 60 0.03 7.45 11.25
CA HIS A 60 1.03 8.21 10.52
C HIS A 60 1.73 7.28 9.52
N VAL A 61 1.38 7.42 8.25
CA VAL A 61 1.99 6.65 7.16
C VAL A 61 2.68 7.62 6.22
N GLU A 62 4.00 7.48 6.11
CA GLU A 62 4.78 8.17 5.08
C GLU A 62 4.80 7.32 3.82
N HIS A 63 4.35 7.91 2.71
CA HIS A 63 4.30 7.22 1.44
C HIS A 63 5.64 7.37 0.68
N PRO A 64 6.16 6.29 0.06
CA PRO A 64 7.43 6.30 -0.67
C PRO A 64 7.45 7.31 -1.83
N TYR A 65 6.29 7.66 -2.39
CA TYR A 65 6.20 8.68 -3.46
C TYR A 65 6.78 10.05 -3.08
N ASN A 66 6.77 10.42 -1.80
CA ASN A 66 7.33 11.68 -1.34
C ASN A 66 8.86 11.70 -1.47
N PHE A 67 9.50 10.56 -1.21
CA PHE A 67 10.94 10.38 -1.38
C PHE A 67 11.30 10.34 -2.86
N LEU A 68 10.47 9.67 -3.68
CA LEU A 68 10.75 9.55 -5.12
C LEU A 68 10.84 10.92 -5.79
N VAL A 69 9.91 11.82 -5.43
CA VAL A 69 9.91 13.19 -5.95
C VAL A 69 11.08 14.03 -5.42
N GLN A 70 11.58 13.75 -4.21
CA GLN A 70 12.75 14.43 -3.65
C GLN A 70 14.03 13.97 -4.37
N TYR A 71 14.27 12.66 -4.46
CA TYR A 71 15.42 12.10 -5.17
C TYR A 71 15.43 12.53 -6.63
N ALA A 72 14.28 12.48 -7.30
CA ALA A 72 14.16 12.91 -8.69
C ALA A 72 14.56 14.38 -8.92
N LYS A 73 14.45 15.26 -7.91
CA LYS A 73 14.90 16.67 -7.98
C LYS A 73 16.39 16.83 -7.75
N GLU A 74 17.01 15.94 -6.98
CA GLU A 74 18.44 15.96 -6.67
C GLU A 74 19.29 15.45 -7.85
N PHE A 75 18.77 14.47 -8.60
CA PHE A 75 19.43 13.95 -9.79
C PHE A 75 19.40 14.94 -10.97
N ARG A 76 20.57 15.43 -11.37
CA ARG A 76 20.75 16.28 -12.57
C ARG A 76 20.94 15.42 -13.84
N LEU A 77 20.02 14.50 -14.08
CA LEU A 77 20.04 13.62 -15.25
C LEU A 77 19.31 14.26 -16.45
N ASP A 78 19.51 13.68 -17.63
CA ASP A 78 18.75 14.07 -18.82
C ASP A 78 17.25 13.82 -18.62
N LYS A 79 16.41 14.75 -19.09
CA LYS A 79 14.96 14.73 -18.83
C LYS A 79 14.29 13.45 -19.33
N VAL A 80 14.77 12.90 -20.44
CA VAL A 80 14.20 11.67 -21.04
C VAL A 80 14.51 10.47 -20.16
N TYR A 81 15.73 10.38 -19.66
CA TYR A 81 16.18 9.27 -18.81
C TYR A 81 15.53 9.34 -17.41
N MET A 82 15.45 10.54 -16.83
CA MET A 82 14.80 10.77 -15.54
C MET A 82 13.30 10.44 -15.57
N SER A 83 12.59 10.81 -16.63
CA SER A 83 11.17 10.44 -16.79
C SER A 83 10.96 8.93 -16.82
N LYS A 84 11.90 8.19 -17.46
CA LYS A 84 11.86 6.73 -17.52
C LYS A 84 12.07 6.09 -16.14
N ILE A 85 13.06 6.56 -15.39
CA ILE A 85 13.33 6.09 -14.02
C ILE A 85 12.13 6.35 -13.13
N VAL A 86 11.63 7.59 -13.07
CA VAL A 86 10.47 7.93 -12.22
C VAL A 86 9.23 7.10 -12.57
N THR A 87 8.99 6.84 -13.85
CA THR A 87 7.85 6.00 -14.27
C THR A 87 8.03 4.55 -13.81
N ASN A 88 9.25 4.02 -13.88
CA ASN A 88 9.58 2.68 -13.41
C ASN A 88 9.46 2.58 -11.88
N ALA A 89 10.08 3.51 -11.14
CA ALA A 89 9.97 3.61 -9.69
C ALA A 89 8.51 3.70 -9.22
N TRP A 90 7.71 4.56 -9.88
CA TRP A 90 6.29 4.70 -9.58
C TRP A 90 5.54 3.38 -9.76
N THR A 91 5.85 2.64 -10.83
CA THR A 91 5.25 1.33 -11.09
C THR A 91 5.69 0.30 -10.05
N PHE A 92 6.97 0.30 -9.68
CA PHE A 92 7.52 -0.58 -8.65
C PHE A 92 6.87 -0.32 -7.28
N ILE A 93 6.74 0.94 -6.87
CA ILE A 93 6.04 1.33 -5.65
C ILE A 93 4.58 0.85 -5.68
N ASN A 94 3.86 1.01 -6.80
CA ASN A 94 2.48 0.52 -6.89
C ASN A 94 2.38 -1.01 -6.71
N ASP A 95 3.35 -1.74 -7.26
CA ASP A 95 3.40 -3.19 -7.14
C ASP A 95 3.80 -3.63 -5.72
N SER A 96 4.67 -2.86 -5.04
CA SER A 96 5.09 -3.14 -3.67
C SER A 96 3.94 -3.03 -2.67
N LEU A 97 2.95 -2.15 -2.92
CA LEU A 97 1.72 -2.04 -2.12
C LEU A 97 0.85 -3.32 -2.12
N ALA A 98 1.01 -4.19 -3.12
CA ALA A 98 0.34 -5.49 -3.16
C ALA A 98 1.09 -6.58 -2.37
N THR A 99 2.26 -6.25 -1.81
CA THR A 99 3.14 -7.15 -1.04
C THR A 99 3.30 -6.67 0.40
N SER A 100 3.97 -7.44 1.25
CA SER A 100 4.28 -7.04 2.63
C SER A 100 5.52 -6.15 2.76
N LEU A 101 6.05 -5.61 1.65
CA LEU A 101 7.27 -4.78 1.67
C LEU A 101 7.12 -3.52 2.53
N CYS A 102 5.92 -2.92 2.58
CA CYS A 102 5.63 -1.77 3.44
C CYS A 102 5.67 -2.07 4.95
N LEU A 103 5.72 -3.36 5.34
CA LEU A 103 5.88 -3.80 6.72
C LEU A 103 7.31 -4.24 7.04
N LEU A 104 8.12 -4.54 6.01
CA LEU A 104 9.47 -5.08 6.15
C LEU A 104 10.54 -4.00 6.05
N TYR A 105 10.30 -2.95 5.25
CA TYR A 105 11.29 -1.92 4.94
C TYR A 105 10.70 -0.52 5.10
N GLU A 106 11.53 0.40 5.59
CA GLU A 106 11.22 1.83 5.60
C GLU A 106 11.10 2.39 4.18
N PRO A 107 10.22 3.38 3.96
CA PRO A 107 9.91 3.90 2.61
C PRO A 107 11.14 4.47 1.90
N GLU A 108 12.14 4.94 2.65
CA GLU A 108 13.42 5.42 2.10
C GLU A 108 14.19 4.30 1.39
N VAL A 109 14.21 3.09 1.97
CA VAL A 109 14.97 1.94 1.43
C VAL A 109 14.33 1.42 0.13
N LEU A 110 13.01 1.50 0.00
CA LEU A 110 12.30 1.05 -1.20
C LEU A 110 12.63 1.89 -2.44
N ASP A 111 12.95 3.17 -2.25
CA ASP A 111 13.38 4.06 -3.34
C ASP A 111 14.83 3.77 -3.78
N CYS A 112 15.71 3.41 -2.83
CA CYS A 112 17.12 3.13 -3.10
C CYS A 112 17.36 1.89 -3.97
N VAL A 113 16.41 0.94 -4.03
CA VAL A 113 16.60 -0.33 -4.75
C VAL A 113 16.69 -0.12 -6.27
N GLU A 114 16.19 1.01 -6.82
CA GLU A 114 16.36 1.32 -8.25
C GLU A 114 17.70 1.97 -8.60
N ASP A 115 18.39 2.62 -7.65
CA ASP A 115 19.67 3.30 -7.92
C ASP A 115 20.82 2.31 -8.24
N ALA A 116 20.63 1.03 -7.95
CA ALA A 116 21.61 -0.03 -8.17
C ALA A 116 21.54 -0.69 -9.56
N GLY A 117 21.31 0.06 -10.65
CA GLY A 117 21.68 -0.36 -12.01
C GLY A 117 21.20 -1.76 -12.45
N VAL A 118 20.03 -2.22 -11.99
CA VAL A 118 19.52 -3.55 -12.34
C VAL A 118 18.81 -3.45 -13.68
N GLU A 119 19.44 -3.98 -14.73
CA GLU A 119 18.87 -4.08 -16.08
C GLU A 119 17.63 -4.99 -16.15
N ASP A 120 17.29 -5.71 -15.09
CA ASP A 120 16.13 -6.61 -15.04
C ASP A 120 15.28 -6.43 -13.77
N ILE A 121 14.25 -5.61 -13.88
CA ILE A 121 13.16 -5.47 -12.89
C ILE A 121 12.55 -6.85 -12.55
N ASP A 122 12.58 -7.81 -13.49
CA ASP A 122 12.07 -9.16 -13.32
C ASP A 122 12.92 -10.01 -12.37
N GLU A 123 14.21 -9.69 -12.21
CA GLU A 123 15.14 -10.41 -11.34
C GLU A 123 15.04 -9.91 -9.90
N THR A 124 14.93 -8.59 -9.67
CA THR A 124 14.61 -8.01 -8.35
C THR A 124 13.24 -8.50 -7.86
N ARG A 125 12.24 -8.61 -8.75
CA ARG A 125 10.94 -9.22 -8.43
C ARG A 125 11.07 -10.68 -8.00
N LYS A 126 11.90 -11.47 -8.67
CA LYS A 126 12.17 -12.87 -8.29
C LYS A 126 12.95 -12.99 -6.99
N GLN A 127 13.87 -12.07 -6.72
CA GLN A 127 14.64 -12.03 -5.48
C GLN A 127 13.74 -11.69 -4.29
N LEU A 128 12.91 -10.65 -4.43
CA LEU A 128 11.93 -10.25 -3.41
C LEU A 128 10.87 -11.34 -3.20
N ALA A 129 10.37 -11.98 -4.26
CA ALA A 129 9.46 -13.11 -4.15
C ALA A 129 10.09 -14.30 -3.41
N LYS A 130 11.38 -14.58 -3.64
CA LYS A 130 12.13 -15.62 -2.91
C LYS A 130 12.34 -15.30 -1.44
N GLU A 131 12.65 -14.04 -1.10
CA GLU A 131 12.83 -13.60 0.29
C GLU A 131 11.48 -13.59 1.05
N LEU A 132 10.39 -13.26 0.37
CA LEU A 132 9.02 -13.36 0.91
C LEU A 132 8.62 -14.80 1.23
N ASP A 133 8.90 -15.76 0.33
CA ASP A 133 8.66 -17.19 0.59
C ASP A 133 9.51 -17.70 1.76
N HIS A 134 10.76 -17.25 1.90
CA HIS A 134 11.64 -17.69 2.98
C HIS A 134 11.28 -17.11 4.35
N ASN A 135 10.83 -15.84 4.41
CA ASN A 135 10.45 -15.19 5.66
C ASN A 135 9.06 -15.64 6.16
N PHE A 136 8.17 -16.09 5.28
CA PHE A 136 6.88 -16.67 5.70
C PHE A 136 7.02 -18.05 6.37
N VAL A 137 8.05 -18.83 6.04
CA VAL A 137 8.32 -20.12 6.73
C VAL A 137 8.91 -19.88 8.14
N GLY A 138 9.39 -18.67 8.44
CA GLY A 138 9.96 -18.31 9.75
C GLY A 138 8.96 -17.76 10.78
N MET A 139 7.71 -17.48 10.39
CA MET A 139 6.65 -16.99 11.28
C MET A 139 5.59 -18.07 11.59
N ASP A 140 6.03 -19.30 11.84
CA ASP A 140 5.19 -20.25 12.57
C ASP A 140 5.23 -19.91 14.07
N LEU A 141 4.11 -19.33 14.52
CA LEU A 141 3.55 -19.30 15.88
C LEU A 141 4.47 -19.87 16.99
N THR A 142 5.10 -18.98 17.75
CA THR A 142 5.38 -19.23 19.17
C THR A 142 5.00 -18.04 20.03
#